data_AF-A0A2E2FMU3-F1
#
_entry.id   AF-A0A2E2FMU3-F1
#
_cell.length_a   1.000
_cell.length_b   1.000
_cell.length_c   1.000
_cell.angle_alpha   90.00
_cell.angle_beta   90.00
_cell.angle_gamma   90.00
#
_symmetry.space_group_name_H-M   'P 1'
#
loop_
_entity.id
_entity.type
_entity.pdbx_description
1 polymer ?
#
loop_
_entity_poly.entity_id
_entity_poly.type
_entity_poly.pdbx_seq_one_letter_code
_entity_poly.pdbx_strand_id
1 'polypeptide(L)'
;MSVIAVAQEAKYCDLEWCNLPKNHEAHFDPYYNGHLCENFDAKQTDFSKEYLKLQTERLSKIATDITKEIADYKFNTSALFNTGDFQQNGILGLDYKRIRIHISETKQTNGELEFIILGKSNVSSNICDFEGTIKVLNVYEITENYDFPGQATLFAAYEIFEDSTQNHVGVFKGTLECSIVIDHTTKEIMLDESFAMADGYYNRSYVGIWKSYNSTVVKKCIWGDYRLPFTFDFDRGDGEMMVNQKYIENGWTTFANGSEYDFSKDKLRLKNQWWK
;
A
#
# COMPACT_ATOMS: atom_id res chain seq x y z
N MET A 1 18.70 -10.24 43.84
CA MET A 1 18.85 -9.05 42.97
C MET A 1 18.07 -9.33 41.71
N SER A 2 16.94 -8.64 41.54
CA SER A 2 16.15 -8.70 40.31
C SER A 2 16.84 -7.81 39.28
N VAL A 3 17.23 -8.39 38.15
CA VAL A 3 17.67 -7.63 36.99
C VAL A 3 16.39 -7.27 36.24
N ILE A 4 15.91 -6.06 36.46
CA ILE A 4 14.93 -5.43 35.60
C ILE A 4 15.64 -5.21 34.27
N ALA A 5 15.34 -6.03 33.28
CA ALA A 5 15.68 -5.74 31.89
C ALA A 5 14.87 -4.49 31.52
N VAL A 6 15.54 -3.34 31.50
CA VAL A 6 15.00 -2.13 30.90
C VAL A 6 14.82 -2.46 29.42
N ALA A 7 13.58 -2.60 28.97
CA ALA A 7 13.26 -2.68 27.55
C ALA A 7 13.85 -1.43 26.89
N GLN A 8 14.91 -1.63 26.11
CA GLN A 8 15.47 -0.58 25.28
C GLN A 8 14.32 -0.13 24.38
N GLU A 9 13.85 1.12 24.53
CA GLU A 9 12.82 1.66 23.66
C GLU A 9 13.26 1.42 22.23
N ALA A 10 12.53 0.59 21.50
CA ALA A 10 12.82 0.32 20.10
C ALA A 10 12.80 1.68 19.39
N LYS A 11 13.98 2.19 19.05
CA LYS A 11 14.09 3.38 18.21
C LYS A 11 13.63 2.93 16.83
N TYR A 12 12.56 3.54 16.38
CA TYR A 12 12.01 3.37 15.03
C TYR A 12 12.63 4.37 14.04
N CYS A 13 13.68 5.08 14.50
CA CYS A 13 14.25 6.29 13.91
C CYS A 13 15.76 6.30 14.14
N ASP A 14 16.48 5.40 13.47
CA ASP A 14 17.92 5.19 13.67
C ASP A 14 18.82 5.85 12.61
N LEU A 15 18.27 6.63 11.67
CA LEU A 15 19.00 7.13 10.50
C LEU A 15 19.11 8.67 10.48
N GLU A 16 20.29 9.19 10.78
CA GLU A 16 20.67 10.61 10.61
C GLU A 16 21.14 10.87 9.17
N TRP A 17 20.24 10.82 8.18
CA TRP A 17 20.59 11.06 6.77
C TRP A 17 20.14 12.42 6.22
N CYS A 18 19.42 13.22 7.01
CA CYS A 18 18.84 14.47 6.54
C CYS A 18 19.78 15.67 6.75
N ASN A 19 20.18 16.30 5.64
CA ASN A 19 20.79 17.64 5.64
C ASN A 19 19.87 18.71 4.99
N LEU A 20 18.63 18.37 4.63
CA LEU A 20 17.72 19.30 3.95
C LEU A 20 17.07 20.28 4.94
N PRO A 21 16.82 21.54 4.54
CA PRO A 21 16.14 22.53 5.38
C PRO A 21 14.78 22.00 5.88
N LYS A 22 14.39 22.35 7.12
CA LYS A 22 13.13 21.87 7.74
C LYS A 22 11.84 22.14 6.95
N ASN A 23 11.86 23.11 6.04
CA ASN A 23 10.73 23.48 5.19
C ASN A 23 10.78 22.84 3.79
N HIS A 24 11.77 21.98 3.51
CA HIS A 24 11.87 21.28 2.23
C HIS A 24 10.75 20.24 2.09
N GLU A 25 10.17 20.09 0.90
CA GLU A 25 8.98 19.25 0.69
C GLU A 25 9.19 17.77 1.02
N ALA A 26 10.42 17.27 0.82
CA ALA A 26 10.83 15.92 1.23
C ALA A 26 10.53 15.62 2.72
N HIS A 27 10.40 16.64 3.57
CA HIS A 27 10.03 16.45 4.98
C HIS A 27 8.63 15.87 5.19
N PHE A 28 7.78 15.98 4.18
CA PHE A 28 6.39 15.53 4.21
C PHE A 28 6.13 14.36 3.26
N ASP A 29 7.17 13.83 2.61
CA ASP A 29 7.06 12.67 1.74
C ASP A 29 6.88 11.40 2.59
N PRO A 30 5.74 10.69 2.47
CA PRO A 30 5.47 9.51 3.28
C PRO A 30 6.39 8.32 2.96
N TYR A 31 7.19 8.36 1.88
CA TYR A 31 8.13 7.31 1.50
C TYR A 31 9.57 7.60 1.91
N TYR A 32 9.89 8.81 2.39
CA TYR A 32 11.25 9.21 2.71
C TYR A 32 11.57 9.13 4.21
N ASN A 33 12.21 8.03 4.61
CA ASN A 33 12.43 7.68 6.02
C ASN A 33 13.26 8.70 6.81
N GLY A 34 14.19 9.41 6.16
CA GLY A 34 15.06 10.39 6.81
C GLY A 34 14.30 11.54 7.49
N HIS A 35 13.07 11.83 7.07
CA HIS A 35 12.26 12.93 7.61
C HIS A 35 10.96 12.49 8.28
N LEU A 36 10.48 11.28 8.01
CA LEU A 36 9.23 10.77 8.59
C LEU A 36 9.20 10.93 10.12
N CYS A 37 10.33 10.66 10.78
CA CYS A 37 10.46 10.76 12.23
C CYS A 37 10.42 12.18 12.80
N GLU A 38 10.64 13.21 11.97
CA GLU A 38 10.56 14.61 12.41
C GLU A 38 9.10 15.08 12.52
N ASN A 39 8.22 14.54 11.67
CA ASN A 39 6.86 15.03 11.49
C ASN A 39 5.78 14.02 11.90
N PHE A 40 6.13 12.74 12.04
CA PHE A 40 5.19 11.67 12.33
C PHE A 40 5.67 10.77 13.47
N ASP A 41 4.74 10.35 14.33
CA ASP A 41 5.03 9.38 15.39
C ASP A 41 5.07 7.96 14.80
N ALA A 42 6.22 7.30 14.85
CA ALA A 42 6.37 5.92 14.38
C ALA A 42 5.39 4.93 15.05
N LYS A 43 4.93 5.23 16.26
CA LYS A 43 3.97 4.42 17.02
C LYS A 43 2.51 4.68 16.63
N GLN A 44 2.23 5.71 15.83
CA GLN A 44 0.89 5.96 15.29
C GLN A 44 0.40 4.74 14.52
N THR A 45 -0.84 4.35 14.82
CA THR A 45 -1.42 3.11 14.30
C THR A 45 -2.09 3.33 12.96
N ASP A 46 -2.74 4.46 12.74
CA ASP A 46 -3.50 4.75 11.52
C ASP A 46 -2.95 6.01 10.86
N PHE A 47 -2.46 5.90 9.62
CA PHE A 47 -1.96 7.00 8.80
C PHE A 47 -2.88 7.31 7.62
N SER A 48 -4.05 6.67 7.51
CA SER A 48 -4.90 6.73 6.31
C SER A 48 -5.34 8.15 5.95
N LYS A 49 -5.66 8.98 6.95
CA LYS A 49 -6.10 10.37 6.76
C LYS A 49 -4.94 11.29 6.43
N GLU A 50 -3.82 11.13 7.13
CA GLU A 50 -2.58 11.86 6.91
C GLU A 50 -2.06 11.59 5.50
N TYR A 51 -2.05 10.32 5.07
CA TYR A 51 -1.66 9.93 3.73
C TYR A 51 -2.52 10.59 2.66
N LEU A 52 -3.85 10.49 2.78
CA LEU A 52 -4.78 11.11 1.84
C LEU A 52 -4.54 12.62 1.76
N LYS A 53 -4.41 13.28 2.91
CA LYS A 53 -4.18 14.72 2.97
C LYS A 53 -2.89 15.14 2.27
N LEU A 54 -1.76 14.50 2.61
CA LEU A 54 -0.45 14.85 2.05
C LEU A 54 -0.43 14.68 0.52
N GLN A 55 -0.96 13.57 0.04
CA GLN A 55 -0.93 13.25 -1.39
C GLN A 55 -1.88 14.14 -2.20
N THR A 56 -3.09 14.40 -1.68
CA THR A 56 -4.03 15.32 -2.35
C THR A 56 -3.54 16.77 -2.31
N GLU A 57 -2.92 17.24 -1.23
CA GLU A 57 -2.28 18.56 -1.16
C GLU A 57 -1.12 18.68 -2.17
N ARG A 58 -0.30 17.64 -2.33
CA ARG A 58 0.75 17.58 -3.35
C ARG A 58 0.17 17.67 -4.76
N LEU A 59 -0.83 16.84 -5.07
CA LEU A 59 -1.43 16.76 -6.40
C LEU A 59 -2.22 18.01 -6.78
N SER A 60 -2.88 18.68 -5.82
CA SER A 60 -3.66 19.90 -6.07
C SER A 60 -2.88 21.04 -6.74
N LYS A 61 -1.54 20.97 -6.70
CA LYS A 61 -0.63 21.96 -7.32
C LYS A 61 -0.38 21.70 -8.81
N ILE A 62 -0.60 20.46 -9.28
CA ILE A 62 -0.21 20.00 -10.63
C ILE A 62 -1.33 19.26 -11.37
N ALA A 63 -2.44 18.96 -10.69
CA ALA A 63 -3.51 18.11 -11.17
C ALA A 63 -4.88 18.72 -10.89
N THR A 64 -5.88 18.33 -11.68
CA THR A 64 -7.27 18.74 -11.52
C THR A 64 -8.10 17.56 -11.02
N ASP A 65 -8.98 17.80 -10.04
CA ASP A 65 -9.96 16.80 -9.61
C ASP A 65 -11.05 16.64 -10.69
N ILE A 66 -11.11 15.46 -11.30
CA ILE A 66 -12.03 15.10 -12.39
C ILE A 66 -13.04 14.02 -12.00
N THR A 67 -13.23 13.79 -10.70
CA THR A 67 -14.01 12.65 -10.17
C THR A 67 -15.43 12.60 -10.73
N LYS A 68 -16.05 13.76 -10.97
CA LYS A 68 -17.44 13.84 -11.46
C LYS A 68 -17.50 13.59 -12.96
N GLU A 69 -16.48 14.02 -13.68
CA GLU A 69 -16.35 13.95 -15.14
C GLU A 69 -16.17 12.51 -15.61
N ILE A 70 -15.61 11.64 -14.75
CA ILE A 70 -15.36 10.23 -15.06
C ILE A 70 -16.43 9.28 -14.53
N ALA A 71 -17.54 9.78 -13.98
CA ALA A 71 -18.55 8.94 -13.36
C ALA A 71 -19.17 7.89 -14.32
N ASP A 72 -19.18 8.17 -15.63
CA ASP A 72 -19.66 7.28 -16.68
C ASP A 72 -18.55 6.47 -17.38
N TYR A 73 -17.30 6.59 -16.93
CA TYR A 73 -16.16 5.91 -17.56
C TYR A 73 -16.12 4.44 -17.12
N LYS A 74 -15.58 3.60 -18.00
CA LYS A 74 -15.44 2.17 -17.77
C LYS A 74 -14.12 1.88 -17.07
N PHE A 75 -14.19 1.34 -15.86
CA PHE A 75 -13.02 0.88 -15.13
C PHE A 75 -12.62 -0.53 -15.56
N ASN A 76 -11.34 -0.74 -15.88
CA ASN A 76 -10.79 -2.07 -16.13
C ASN A 76 -10.60 -2.84 -14.81
N THR A 77 -11.70 -3.36 -14.27
CA THR A 77 -11.70 -4.07 -12.98
C THR A 77 -10.87 -5.36 -12.99
N SER A 78 -10.54 -5.90 -14.16
CA SER A 78 -9.72 -7.11 -14.27
C SER A 78 -8.26 -6.90 -13.87
N ALA A 79 -7.77 -5.66 -13.94
CA ALA A 79 -6.37 -5.30 -13.69
C ALA A 79 -6.20 -4.24 -12.60
N LEU A 80 -7.17 -3.33 -12.44
CA LEU A 80 -7.02 -2.15 -11.59
C LEU A 80 -6.69 -2.51 -10.13
N PHE A 81 -7.53 -3.30 -9.47
CA PHE A 81 -7.29 -3.71 -8.07
C PHE A 81 -6.82 -5.16 -7.92
N ASN A 82 -7.04 -6.00 -8.94
CA ASN A 82 -6.60 -7.40 -8.91
C ASN A 82 -5.08 -7.52 -8.89
N THR A 83 -4.57 -8.47 -8.10
CA THR A 83 -3.11 -8.65 -7.92
C THR A 83 -2.47 -9.49 -9.04
N GLY A 84 -3.27 -10.20 -9.84
CA GLY A 84 -2.77 -11.02 -10.96
C GLY A 84 -1.95 -12.22 -10.49
N ASP A 85 -0.83 -12.52 -11.13
CA ASP A 85 0.02 -13.68 -10.76
C ASP A 85 0.95 -13.42 -9.57
N PHE A 86 0.90 -12.22 -9.01
CA PHE A 86 1.75 -11.75 -7.92
C PHE A 86 1.02 -11.69 -6.58
N GLN A 87 1.72 -11.21 -5.56
CA GLN A 87 1.21 -10.91 -4.24
C GLN A 87 1.60 -9.47 -3.88
N GLN A 88 0.75 -8.78 -3.12
CA GLN A 88 1.12 -7.52 -2.49
C GLN A 88 1.71 -7.80 -1.12
N ASN A 89 2.80 -7.09 -0.80
CA ASN A 89 3.49 -7.22 0.48
C ASN A 89 3.15 -6.04 1.37
N GLY A 90 3.16 -6.28 2.68
CA GLY A 90 2.84 -5.25 3.65
C GLY A 90 3.36 -5.53 5.03
N ILE A 91 3.20 -4.51 5.88
CA ILE A 91 3.54 -4.51 7.29
C ILE A 91 2.25 -4.57 8.12
N LEU A 92 2.30 -5.29 9.23
CA LEU A 92 1.22 -5.42 10.20
C LEU A 92 1.77 -5.22 11.61
N GLY A 93 1.27 -4.21 12.32
CA GLY A 93 1.69 -3.86 13.67
C GLY A 93 3.00 -3.07 13.72
N LEU A 94 3.39 -2.68 14.94
CA LEU A 94 4.62 -1.93 15.21
C LEU A 94 5.86 -2.83 15.24
N ASP A 95 5.70 -4.15 15.15
CA ASP A 95 6.77 -5.11 14.93
C ASP A 95 7.05 -5.33 13.43
N TYR A 96 6.33 -4.64 12.53
CA TYR A 96 6.46 -4.79 11.08
C TYR A 96 6.32 -6.24 10.61
N LYS A 97 5.41 -6.99 11.24
CA LYS A 97 5.14 -8.36 10.84
C LYS A 97 4.66 -8.38 9.40
N ARG A 98 5.21 -9.27 8.57
CA ARG A 98 4.82 -9.35 7.17
C ARG A 98 3.38 -9.83 7.03
N ILE A 99 2.61 -9.08 6.26
CA ILE A 99 1.33 -9.49 5.70
C ILE A 99 1.45 -9.58 4.18
N ARG A 100 0.77 -10.56 3.59
CA ARG A 100 0.62 -10.68 2.14
C ARG A 100 -0.86 -10.62 1.80
N ILE A 101 -1.19 -9.87 0.76
CA ILE A 101 -2.56 -9.70 0.28
C ILE A 101 -2.62 -10.14 -1.19
N HIS A 102 -3.71 -10.82 -1.55
CA HIS A 102 -4.02 -11.17 -2.93
C HIS A 102 -5.50 -10.87 -3.19
N ILE A 103 -5.77 -9.92 -4.09
CA ILE A 103 -7.11 -9.59 -4.58
C ILE A 103 -7.33 -10.38 -5.87
N SER A 104 -8.29 -11.30 -5.84
CA SER A 104 -8.58 -12.24 -6.93
C SER A 104 -9.70 -11.77 -7.86
N GLU A 105 -10.68 -11.05 -7.31
CA GLU A 105 -11.83 -10.58 -8.07
C GLU A 105 -12.19 -9.16 -7.68
N THR A 106 -12.57 -8.37 -8.67
CA THR A 106 -13.07 -7.02 -8.51
C THR A 106 -14.26 -6.83 -9.44
N LYS A 107 -15.37 -6.33 -8.88
CA LYS A 107 -16.57 -6.00 -9.62
C LYS A 107 -17.05 -4.60 -9.24
N GLN A 108 -17.30 -3.76 -10.25
CA GLN A 108 -17.90 -2.45 -10.02
C GLN A 108 -19.39 -2.60 -9.66
N THR A 109 -19.83 -1.86 -8.66
CA THR A 109 -21.25 -1.70 -8.33
C THR A 109 -21.92 -0.82 -9.39
N ASN A 110 -23.03 -1.28 -9.94
CA ASN A 110 -23.68 -0.61 -11.07
C ASN A 110 -24.02 0.85 -10.77
N GLY A 111 -23.49 1.77 -11.57
CA GLY A 111 -23.78 3.20 -11.48
C GLY A 111 -23.09 3.92 -10.33
N GLU A 112 -22.14 3.27 -9.65
CA GLU A 112 -21.40 3.83 -8.53
C GLU A 112 -19.88 3.75 -8.78
N LEU A 113 -19.13 4.68 -8.19
CA LEU A 113 -17.66 4.60 -8.11
C LEU A 113 -17.27 3.75 -6.90
N GLU A 114 -17.87 2.57 -6.81
CA GLU A 114 -17.70 1.62 -5.72
C GLU A 114 -17.49 0.23 -6.30
N PHE A 115 -16.61 -0.55 -5.67
CA PHE A 115 -16.18 -1.85 -6.16
C PHE A 115 -16.22 -2.86 -5.03
N ILE A 116 -16.80 -4.03 -5.31
CA ILE A 116 -16.72 -5.19 -4.44
C ILE A 116 -15.46 -5.96 -4.83
N ILE A 117 -14.68 -6.36 -3.83
CA ILE A 117 -13.47 -7.15 -4.01
C ILE A 117 -13.53 -8.44 -3.21
N LEU A 118 -12.94 -9.49 -3.76
CA LEU A 118 -12.70 -10.77 -3.10
C LEU A 118 -11.21 -11.08 -3.13
N GLY A 119 -10.73 -11.76 -2.10
CA GLY A 119 -9.33 -12.13 -2.04
C GLY A 119 -8.96 -12.89 -0.78
N LYS A 120 -7.66 -12.95 -0.52
CA LYS A 120 -7.09 -13.61 0.66
C LYS A 120 -6.00 -12.76 1.30
N SER A 121 -5.90 -12.84 2.62
CA SER A 121 -4.78 -12.34 3.41
C SER A 121 -3.90 -13.50 3.87
N ASN A 122 -2.64 -13.25 4.19
CA ASN A 122 -1.74 -14.25 4.75
C ASN A 122 -0.72 -13.63 5.71
N VAL A 123 -0.79 -14.05 6.98
CA VAL A 123 0.17 -13.67 8.03
C VAL A 123 0.70 -14.93 8.70
N SER A 124 2.01 -15.18 8.61
CA SER A 124 2.63 -16.39 9.18
C SER A 124 1.91 -17.70 8.81
N SER A 125 1.46 -17.82 7.55
CA SER A 125 0.72 -18.98 7.02
C SER A 125 -0.72 -19.12 7.52
N ASN A 126 -1.21 -18.21 8.35
CA ASN A 126 -2.65 -18.05 8.58
C ASN A 126 -3.24 -17.35 7.37
N ILE A 127 -3.94 -18.10 6.52
CA ILE A 127 -4.59 -17.59 5.31
C ILE A 127 -6.07 -17.40 5.63
N CYS A 128 -6.58 -16.19 5.35
CA CYS A 128 -7.98 -15.89 5.52
C CYS A 128 -8.57 -15.38 4.20
N ASP A 129 -9.75 -15.85 3.87
CA ASP A 129 -10.56 -15.31 2.79
C ASP A 129 -11.14 -13.97 3.24
N PHE A 130 -11.35 -13.05 2.30
CA PHE A 130 -12.00 -11.79 2.58
C PHE A 130 -12.95 -11.35 1.45
N GLU A 131 -13.91 -10.53 1.84
CA GLU A 131 -14.74 -9.70 0.96
C GLU A 131 -14.67 -8.26 1.43
N GLY A 132 -14.72 -7.30 0.52
CA GLY A 132 -14.68 -5.89 0.90
C GLY A 132 -15.15 -4.95 -0.19
N THR A 133 -15.09 -3.66 0.13
CA THR A 133 -15.45 -2.58 -0.77
C THR A 133 -14.30 -1.60 -0.93
N ILE A 134 -14.11 -1.10 -2.15
CA ILE A 134 -13.27 0.06 -2.48
C ILE A 134 -14.20 1.14 -3.03
N LYS A 135 -14.23 2.31 -2.40
CA LYS A 135 -15.06 3.45 -2.79
C LYS A 135 -14.20 4.63 -3.19
N VAL A 136 -14.28 5.05 -4.44
CA VAL A 136 -13.51 6.19 -4.95
C VAL A 136 -13.96 7.46 -4.24
N LEU A 137 -12.96 8.24 -3.81
CA LEU A 137 -13.12 9.53 -3.17
C LEU A 137 -12.82 10.64 -4.17
N ASN A 138 -11.64 10.56 -4.80
CA ASN A 138 -11.13 11.57 -5.71
C ASN A 138 -10.31 10.94 -6.84
N VAL A 139 -10.34 11.54 -8.02
CA VAL A 139 -9.42 11.25 -9.13
C VAL A 139 -8.81 12.56 -9.60
N TYR A 140 -7.49 12.64 -9.55
CA TYR A 140 -6.71 13.81 -9.95
C TYR A 140 -5.95 13.51 -11.24
N GLU A 141 -6.27 14.19 -12.33
CA GLU A 141 -5.56 14.08 -13.60
C GLU A 141 -4.49 15.17 -13.72
N ILE A 142 -3.28 14.80 -14.14
CA ILE A 142 -2.15 15.72 -14.26
C ILE A 142 -2.41 16.72 -15.39
N THR A 143 -2.32 18.02 -15.10
CA THR A 143 -2.77 19.09 -16.00
C THR A 143 -1.80 19.37 -17.15
N GLU A 144 -0.50 19.17 -16.94
CA GLU A 144 0.57 19.51 -17.91
C GLU A 144 1.45 18.31 -18.23
N ASN A 145 0.85 17.20 -18.68
CA ASN A 145 1.57 15.98 -19.02
C ASN A 145 1.39 15.59 -20.50
N TYR A 146 2.08 16.30 -21.38
CA TYR A 146 1.96 16.12 -22.84
C TYR A 146 2.56 14.80 -23.34
N ASP A 147 3.57 14.28 -22.65
CA ASP A 147 4.24 13.03 -23.02
C ASP A 147 3.45 11.80 -22.60
N PHE A 148 2.64 11.92 -21.53
CA PHE A 148 1.82 10.84 -20.98
C PHE A 148 0.39 11.33 -20.69
N PRO A 149 -0.43 11.59 -21.75
CA PRO A 149 -1.80 12.07 -21.58
C PRO A 149 -2.65 11.08 -20.79
N GLY A 150 -3.55 11.59 -19.96
CA GLY A 150 -4.46 10.78 -19.15
C GLY A 150 -3.86 10.19 -17.87
N GLN A 151 -2.59 10.48 -17.55
CA GLN A 151 -2.02 10.09 -16.25
C GLN A 151 -2.79 10.75 -15.10
N ALA A 152 -3.26 9.93 -14.17
CA ALA A 152 -4.04 10.37 -13.04
C ALA A 152 -3.76 9.52 -11.80
N THR A 153 -4.16 10.04 -10.64
CA THR A 153 -4.11 9.35 -9.36
C THR A 153 -5.51 9.24 -8.80
N LEU A 154 -5.92 8.00 -8.48
CA LEU A 154 -7.19 7.67 -7.85
C LEU A 154 -6.99 7.45 -6.35
N PHE A 155 -7.78 8.14 -5.54
CA PHE A 155 -7.91 7.89 -4.11
C PHE A 155 -9.22 7.23 -3.79
N ALA A 156 -9.19 6.21 -2.93
CA ALA A 156 -10.38 5.50 -2.47
C ALA A 156 -10.31 5.19 -0.98
N ALA A 157 -11.48 5.11 -0.33
CA ALA A 157 -11.61 4.46 0.96
C ALA A 157 -11.81 2.97 0.73
N TYR A 158 -11.16 2.12 1.52
CA TYR A 158 -11.41 0.68 1.50
C TYR A 158 -11.84 0.17 2.87
N GLU A 159 -12.69 -0.86 2.87
CA GLU A 159 -13.05 -1.64 4.04
C GLU A 159 -13.20 -3.11 3.62
N ILE A 160 -12.43 -3.99 4.25
CA ILE A 160 -12.28 -5.40 3.87
C ILE A 160 -12.45 -6.26 5.11
N PHE A 161 -13.27 -7.29 5.00
CA PHE A 161 -13.71 -8.15 6.09
C PHE A 161 -13.17 -9.56 5.84
N GLU A 162 -12.27 -10.03 6.71
CA GLU A 162 -11.88 -11.45 6.71
C GLU A 162 -13.09 -12.31 7.13
N ASP A 163 -13.16 -13.56 6.65
CA ASP A 163 -14.21 -14.50 7.03
C ASP A 163 -14.18 -14.76 8.54
N SER A 164 -15.22 -14.30 9.23
CA SER A 164 -15.34 -14.38 10.70
C SER A 164 -15.27 -15.81 11.28
N THR A 165 -15.41 -16.84 10.45
CA THR A 165 -15.30 -18.26 10.86
C THR A 165 -13.85 -18.75 10.92
N GLN A 166 -12.90 -18.01 10.35
CA GLN A 166 -11.48 -18.36 10.32
C GLN A 166 -10.74 -17.82 11.57
N ASN A 167 -9.48 -18.21 11.73
CA ASN A 167 -8.70 -17.87 12.92
C ASN A 167 -7.97 -16.53 12.76
N HIS A 168 -7.85 -15.79 13.87
CA HIS A 168 -7.09 -14.53 13.94
C HIS A 168 -7.54 -13.47 12.92
N VAL A 169 -8.86 -13.33 12.79
CA VAL A 169 -9.53 -12.51 11.79
C VAL A 169 -9.92 -11.12 12.26
N GLY A 170 -10.10 -10.22 11.31
CA GLY A 170 -10.49 -8.84 11.54
C GLY A 170 -10.91 -8.08 10.28
N VAL A 171 -10.97 -6.77 10.44
CA VAL A 171 -11.30 -5.81 9.38
C VAL A 171 -10.04 -5.03 9.01
N PHE A 172 -9.75 -4.95 7.72
CA PHE A 172 -8.83 -3.95 7.18
C PHE A 172 -9.61 -2.71 6.74
N LYS A 173 -9.12 -1.52 7.07
CA LYS A 173 -9.70 -0.28 6.53
C LYS A 173 -8.72 0.86 6.46
N GLY A 174 -8.91 1.75 5.49
CA GLY A 174 -8.04 2.89 5.28
C GLY A 174 -8.22 3.56 3.92
N THR A 175 -7.14 4.14 3.42
CA THR A 175 -7.06 4.84 2.13
C THR A 175 -6.22 4.04 1.14
N LEU A 176 -6.71 3.93 -0.08
CA LEU A 176 -5.97 3.47 -1.25
C LEU A 176 -5.56 4.67 -2.10
N GLU A 177 -4.30 4.71 -2.51
CA GLU A 177 -3.81 5.48 -3.66
C GLU A 177 -3.49 4.53 -4.81
N CYS A 178 -3.96 4.85 -6.01
CA CYS A 178 -3.74 4.06 -7.22
C CYS A 178 -3.33 4.96 -8.39
N SER A 179 -2.20 4.65 -9.04
CA SER A 179 -1.79 5.28 -10.30
C SER A 179 -2.60 4.70 -11.46
N ILE A 180 -3.23 5.57 -12.26
CA ILE A 180 -4.11 5.17 -13.34
C ILE A 180 -3.80 5.95 -14.62
N VAL A 181 -4.23 5.39 -15.75
CA VAL A 181 -4.27 6.09 -17.04
C VAL A 181 -5.72 6.13 -17.52
N ILE A 182 -6.13 7.30 -18.01
CA ILE A 182 -7.46 7.58 -18.54
C ILE A 182 -7.36 7.76 -20.05
N ASP A 183 -8.04 6.91 -20.79
CA ASP A 183 -8.25 7.12 -22.22
C ASP A 183 -9.57 7.87 -22.43
N HIS A 184 -9.50 9.18 -22.68
CA HIS A 184 -10.67 10.01 -22.94
C HIS A 184 -11.37 9.71 -24.27
N THR A 185 -10.69 9.03 -25.21
CA THR A 185 -11.30 8.63 -26.49
C THR A 185 -12.21 7.43 -26.29
N THR A 186 -11.74 6.41 -25.58
CA THR A 186 -12.51 5.19 -25.30
C THR A 186 -13.34 5.26 -24.02
N LYS A 187 -13.10 6.27 -23.17
CA LYS A 187 -13.62 6.41 -21.81
C LYS A 187 -13.27 5.23 -20.91
N GLU A 188 -12.05 4.71 -21.04
CA GLU A 188 -11.55 3.59 -20.24
C GLU A 188 -10.51 4.05 -19.21
N ILE A 189 -10.59 3.48 -18.01
CA ILE A 189 -9.64 3.73 -16.91
C ILE A 189 -8.89 2.43 -16.62
N MET A 190 -7.56 2.51 -16.63
CA MET A 190 -6.66 1.38 -16.47
C MET A 190 -5.63 1.67 -15.39
N LEU A 191 -5.06 0.60 -14.81
CA LEU A 191 -3.87 0.73 -13.98
C LEU A 191 -2.74 1.31 -14.83
N ASP A 192 -2.03 2.32 -14.31
CA ASP A 192 -0.80 2.75 -14.94
C ASP A 192 0.28 1.68 -14.68
N GLU A 193 0.87 1.12 -15.71
CA GLU A 193 1.98 0.15 -15.60
C GLU A 193 3.26 0.66 -16.29
N SER A 194 3.29 1.94 -16.72
CA SER A 194 4.36 2.52 -17.54
C SER A 194 5.74 2.44 -16.87
N PHE A 195 5.76 2.49 -15.53
CA PHE A 195 6.97 2.40 -14.71
C PHE A 195 7.01 1.13 -13.86
N ALA A 196 6.29 0.08 -14.24
CA ALA A 196 6.36 -1.21 -13.55
C ALA A 196 7.82 -1.67 -13.44
N MET A 197 8.23 -2.06 -12.23
CA MET A 197 9.60 -2.50 -11.90
C MET A 197 10.67 -1.39 -11.92
N ALA A 198 10.30 -0.11 -12.04
CA ALA A 198 11.23 1.00 -11.86
C ALA A 198 11.54 1.24 -10.39
N ASP A 199 12.67 1.91 -10.12
CA ASP A 199 13.09 2.24 -8.77
C ASP A 199 11.99 2.99 -8.00
N GLY A 200 11.65 2.47 -6.82
CA GLY A 200 10.64 3.10 -5.96
C GLY A 200 9.20 2.99 -6.48
N TYR A 201 8.88 1.99 -7.30
CA TYR A 201 7.51 1.70 -7.76
C TYR A 201 6.51 1.57 -6.57
N TYR A 202 5.31 2.16 -6.66
CA TYR A 202 4.25 2.02 -5.64
C TYR A 202 2.81 2.22 -6.15
N ASN A 203 2.51 1.76 -7.37
CA ASN A 203 1.27 2.15 -8.08
C ASN A 203 -0.04 1.78 -7.40
N ARG A 204 -0.03 0.92 -6.38
CA ARG A 204 -1.15 0.72 -5.45
C ARG A 204 -0.61 0.72 -4.03
N SER A 205 -1.09 1.66 -3.23
CA SER A 205 -0.69 1.81 -1.83
C SER A 205 -1.91 1.86 -0.92
N TYR A 206 -2.08 0.83 -0.09
CA TYR A 206 -3.14 0.73 0.91
C TYR A 206 -2.57 1.10 2.27
N VAL A 207 -3.05 2.22 2.82
CA VAL A 207 -2.59 2.77 4.10
C VAL A 207 -3.74 2.77 5.09
N GLY A 208 -3.62 2.04 6.19
CA GLY A 208 -4.66 2.01 7.21
C GLY A 208 -4.35 1.10 8.39
N ILE A 209 -5.37 0.38 8.83
CA ILE A 209 -5.32 -0.47 10.01
C ILE A 209 -5.92 -1.84 9.73
N TRP A 210 -5.52 -2.80 10.56
CA TRP A 210 -6.26 -4.03 10.81
C TRP A 210 -6.83 -4.00 12.23
N LYS A 211 -8.10 -4.32 12.38
CA LYS A 211 -8.81 -4.38 13.66
C LYS A 211 -9.36 -5.79 13.88
N SER A 212 -8.98 -6.44 14.97
CA SER A 212 -9.48 -7.77 15.31
C SER A 212 -11.00 -7.78 15.53
N TYR A 213 -11.69 -8.85 15.12
CA TYR A 213 -13.09 -9.06 15.50
C TYR A 213 -13.25 -9.43 16.97
N ASN A 214 -12.30 -10.21 17.50
CA ASN A 214 -12.43 -10.89 18.79
C ASN A 214 -11.76 -10.13 19.94
N SER A 215 -11.21 -8.94 19.68
CA SER A 215 -10.54 -8.13 20.71
C SER A 215 -10.57 -6.64 20.35
N THR A 216 -10.12 -5.79 21.27
CA THR A 216 -9.94 -4.35 21.02
C THR A 216 -8.63 -4.04 20.29
N VAL A 217 -7.87 -5.06 19.86
CA VAL A 217 -6.57 -4.88 19.21
C VAL A 217 -6.75 -4.24 17.85
N VAL A 218 -6.02 -3.14 17.65
CA VAL A 218 -5.85 -2.44 16.37
C VAL A 218 -4.37 -2.41 16.05
N LYS A 219 -4.03 -2.68 14.79
CA LYS A 219 -2.65 -2.69 14.29
C LYS A 219 -2.53 -1.79 13.07
N LYS A 220 -1.40 -1.10 12.95
CA LYS A 220 -0.98 -0.48 11.68
C LYS A 220 -0.98 -1.55 10.59
N CYS A 221 -1.57 -1.26 9.45
CA CYS A 221 -1.56 -2.18 8.32
C CYS A 221 -1.38 -1.39 7.04
N ILE A 222 -0.24 -1.59 6.40
CA ILE A 222 0.13 -0.91 5.16
C ILE A 222 0.63 -1.97 4.19
N TRP A 223 0.03 -2.07 3.02
CA TRP A 223 0.44 -3.00 1.97
C TRP A 223 0.26 -2.38 0.60
N GLY A 224 0.87 -2.98 -0.41
CA GLY A 224 0.76 -2.47 -1.75
C GLY A 224 1.76 -3.09 -2.70
N ASP A 225 1.95 -2.40 -3.81
CA ASP A 225 2.95 -2.74 -4.78
C ASP A 225 4.30 -2.19 -4.32
N TYR A 226 5.26 -3.10 -4.14
CA TYR A 226 6.69 -2.82 -3.98
C TYR A 226 7.11 -1.95 -2.78
N ARG A 227 7.12 -0.61 -2.88
CA ARG A 227 7.56 0.29 -1.79
C ARG A 227 6.38 0.79 -0.96
N LEU A 228 6.56 0.88 0.36
CA LEU A 228 5.48 1.17 1.31
C LEU A 228 5.70 2.53 1.99
N PRO A 229 4.65 3.35 2.18
CA PRO A 229 4.74 4.59 2.94
C PRO A 229 4.74 4.35 4.46
N PHE A 230 5.17 5.35 5.23
CA PHE A 230 5.17 5.36 6.70
C PHE A 230 5.87 4.14 7.34
N THR A 231 6.92 3.67 6.69
CA THR A 231 7.73 2.54 7.15
C THR A 231 8.78 2.94 8.18
N PHE A 232 9.16 4.22 8.27
CA PHE A 232 10.22 4.69 9.17
C PHE A 232 11.50 3.87 8.95
N ASP A 233 12.20 3.42 9.98
CA ASP A 233 13.44 2.66 9.79
C ASP A 233 13.28 1.20 9.30
N PHE A 234 12.07 0.77 8.94
CA PHE A 234 11.84 -0.55 8.34
C PHE A 234 12.46 -0.66 6.95
N ASP A 235 12.31 0.36 6.12
CA ASP A 235 12.89 0.39 4.78
C ASP A 235 14.21 1.16 4.78
N ARG A 236 15.27 0.55 4.25
CA ARG A 236 16.63 1.12 4.20
C ARG A 236 17.19 1.21 2.79
N GLY A 237 16.35 1.04 1.78
CA GLY A 237 16.81 1.08 0.40
C GLY A 237 16.79 2.49 -0.19
N ASP A 238 17.79 2.79 -1.02
CA ASP A 238 17.88 4.08 -1.72
C ASP A 238 17.08 4.10 -3.03
N GLY A 239 16.71 2.93 -3.57
CA GLY A 239 15.81 2.78 -4.72
C GLY A 239 14.70 1.78 -4.42
N GLU A 240 15.07 0.51 -4.29
CA GLU A 240 14.17 -0.60 -4.01
C GLU A 240 13.93 -0.78 -2.50
N MET A 241 12.77 -1.30 -2.09
CA MET A 241 12.51 -1.56 -0.68
C MET A 241 13.50 -2.58 -0.11
N MET A 242 14.26 -2.18 0.91
CA MET A 242 15.20 -3.07 1.60
C MET A 242 14.82 -3.19 3.07
N VAL A 243 14.33 -4.37 3.46
CA VAL A 243 13.91 -4.62 4.84
C VAL A 243 15.11 -4.55 5.77
N ASN A 244 15.02 -3.71 6.80
CA ASN A 244 16.00 -3.60 7.85
C ASN A 244 16.19 -4.95 8.55
N GLN A 245 17.46 -5.33 8.78
CA GLN A 245 17.86 -6.60 9.38
C GLN A 245 17.08 -6.96 10.65
N LYS A 246 16.72 -5.96 11.48
CA LYS A 246 15.98 -6.17 12.73
C LYS A 246 14.57 -6.74 12.55
N TYR A 247 13.99 -6.62 11.35
CA TYR A 247 12.63 -7.08 11.03
C TYR A 247 12.60 -8.31 10.13
N ILE A 248 13.76 -8.81 9.67
CA ILE A 248 13.83 -9.93 8.72
C ILE A 248 13.12 -11.17 9.24
N GLU A 249 13.30 -11.48 10.53
CA GLU A 249 12.70 -12.64 11.18
C GLU A 249 11.17 -12.51 11.35
N ASN A 250 10.60 -11.33 11.14
CA ASN A 250 9.16 -11.06 11.26
C ASN A 250 8.38 -11.45 9.98
N GLY A 251 8.88 -12.44 9.23
CA GLY A 251 8.26 -12.99 8.03
C GLY A 251 8.86 -12.50 6.70
N TRP A 252 9.93 -11.70 6.74
CA TRP A 252 10.52 -11.06 5.57
C TRP A 252 11.71 -11.82 4.96
N THR A 253 12.17 -12.92 5.57
CA THR A 253 13.32 -13.71 5.09
C THR A 253 13.24 -14.03 3.59
N THR A 254 12.11 -14.54 3.12
CA THR A 254 11.94 -15.00 1.73
C THR A 254 11.80 -13.84 0.74
N PHE A 255 11.29 -12.69 1.19
CA PHE A 255 11.30 -11.44 0.43
C PHE A 255 12.74 -10.93 0.26
N ALA A 256 13.46 -10.78 1.38
CA ALA A 256 14.78 -10.17 1.41
C ALA A 256 15.84 -10.95 0.62
N ASN A 257 15.72 -12.28 0.55
CA ASN A 257 16.64 -13.11 -0.24
C ASN A 257 16.11 -13.44 -1.64
N GLY A 258 14.95 -12.90 -2.05
CA GLY A 258 14.34 -13.13 -3.35
C GLY A 258 13.90 -14.58 -3.62
N SER A 259 13.92 -15.47 -2.62
CA SER A 259 13.69 -16.90 -2.82
C SER A 259 12.26 -17.24 -3.26
N GLU A 260 11.32 -16.30 -3.12
CA GLU A 260 9.91 -16.43 -3.53
C GLU A 260 9.73 -16.43 -5.04
N TYR A 261 10.70 -15.89 -5.78
CA TYR A 261 10.60 -15.70 -7.22
C TYR A 261 11.52 -16.64 -7.99
N ASP A 262 11.03 -17.10 -9.14
CA ASP A 262 11.80 -17.82 -10.15
C ASP A 262 12.20 -16.84 -11.26
N PHE A 263 13.51 -16.72 -11.48
CA PHE A 263 14.14 -15.87 -12.49
C PHE A 263 14.63 -16.68 -13.70
N SER A 264 14.43 -18.01 -13.71
CA SER A 264 15.02 -18.94 -14.70
C SER A 264 14.26 -19.01 -16.04
N LYS A 265 13.13 -18.31 -16.16
CA LYS A 265 12.34 -18.20 -17.39
C LYS A 265 12.21 -16.72 -17.71
N ASP A 266 12.10 -16.35 -18.99
CA ASP A 266 12.10 -14.97 -19.51
C ASP A 266 11.07 -13.99 -18.89
N LYS A 267 10.29 -14.43 -17.90
CA LYS A 267 9.36 -13.65 -17.09
C LYS A 267 9.47 -14.03 -15.61
N LEU A 268 9.55 -13.01 -14.74
CA LEU A 268 9.50 -13.16 -13.28
C LEU A 268 8.22 -13.89 -12.87
N ARG A 269 8.33 -14.91 -12.02
CA ARG A 269 7.18 -15.67 -11.53
C ARG A 269 7.28 -15.94 -10.03
N LEU A 270 6.18 -15.76 -9.31
CA LEU A 270 6.05 -16.21 -7.93
C LEU A 270 5.98 -17.75 -7.88
N LYS A 271 6.90 -18.38 -7.15
CA LYS A 271 7.01 -19.86 -7.06
C LYS A 271 5.79 -20.49 -6.40
N ASN A 272 5.27 -19.86 -5.35
CA ASN A 272 4.14 -20.36 -4.59
C ASN A 272 3.01 -19.32 -4.55
N GLN A 273 1.94 -19.60 -5.29
CA GLN A 273 0.72 -18.84 -5.27
C GLN A 273 -0.15 -19.36 -4.11
N TRP A 274 0.18 -18.94 -2.89
CA TRP A 274 -0.42 -19.42 -1.63
C TRP A 274 -1.93 -19.20 -1.51
N TRP A 275 -2.51 -18.40 -2.40
CA TRP A 275 -3.94 -18.15 -2.50
C TRP A 275 -4.68 -19.18 -3.36
N LYS A 276 -3.97 -20.11 -4.01
CA LYS A 276 -4.56 -21.17 -4.83
C LYS A 276 -4.86 -22.43 -4.01
#